data_AF-A0A285J291-F1
#
_entry.id   AF-A0A285J291-F1
#
_cell.length_a   1.000
_cell.length_b   1.000
_cell.length_c   1.000
_cell.angle_alpha   90.00
_cell.angle_beta   90.00
_cell.angle_gamma   90.00
#
_symmetry.space_group_name_H-M   'P 1'
#
loop_
_entity.id
_entity.type
_entity.pdbx_description
1 polymer ?
#
loop_
_entity_poly.entity_id
_entity_poly.type
_entity_poly.pdbx_seq_one_letter_code
_entity_poly.pdbx_strand_id
1 'polypeptide(L)'
;MMKRSRTIYVAAMIAGLASVAACGNQAGNSAPPAAADAVPVAVTGSEAPLNPQGPDPQQEDLPGAGVEQADPSPSDATSAGAADENASDPNADDSGAADSDADNSGAADSDTAEQPTPAPSPTVAKTQKWVKIFSGPSQQDITPPKSRTAGSKTVELNVTEDGGIGPHVTDGAGRTLYRFDNDTNKPPKSNCNGDCATAWPPLLIKSPGKIFPDGVDPQIVGYVERADGHCQVTINGWPVYYFVADAKPGDLNGQGLNGKWFAIKPDGGKTSNTPAKPSSTTTN
;
A
#
# COMPACT_ATOMS: atom_id res chain seq x y z
N MET A 1 -27.18 -78.20 13.35
CA MET A 1 -26.24 -77.36 12.58
C MET A 1 -26.45 -75.90 12.96
N MET A 2 -25.40 -75.15 13.31
CA MET A 2 -25.52 -73.73 13.71
C MET A 2 -24.42 -72.90 13.03
N LYS A 3 -24.80 -71.97 12.15
CA LYS A 3 -23.86 -71.05 11.50
C LYS A 3 -23.52 -69.90 12.46
N ARG A 4 -22.30 -69.89 13.01
CA ARG A 4 -21.77 -68.72 13.74
C ARG A 4 -21.21 -67.72 12.73
N SER A 5 -21.94 -66.64 12.49
CA SER A 5 -21.47 -65.55 11.62
C SER A 5 -20.30 -64.82 12.26
N ARG A 6 -19.25 -64.50 11.49
CA ARG A 6 -18.12 -63.69 11.94
C ARG A 6 -18.29 -62.25 11.45
N THR A 7 -18.78 -61.37 12.32
CA THR A 7 -18.77 -59.92 12.06
C THR A 7 -17.33 -59.43 12.08
N ILE A 8 -16.82 -58.95 10.95
CA ILE A 8 -15.49 -58.34 10.84
C ILE A 8 -15.62 -56.87 11.24
N TYR A 9 -15.02 -56.50 12.37
CA TYR A 9 -14.81 -55.09 12.71
C TYR A 9 -13.72 -54.51 11.80
N VAL A 10 -14.12 -53.69 10.83
CA VAL A 10 -13.17 -52.83 10.10
C VAL A 10 -12.87 -51.63 10.99
N ALA A 11 -11.72 -51.65 11.65
CA ALA A 11 -11.22 -50.49 12.38
C ALA A 11 -10.84 -49.40 11.37
N ALA A 12 -11.68 -48.36 11.26
CA ALA A 12 -11.36 -47.19 10.45
C ALA A 12 -10.11 -46.50 11.03
N MET A 13 -9.07 -46.32 10.18
CA MET A 13 -7.84 -45.66 10.58
C MET A 13 -8.13 -44.25 11.08
N ILE A 14 -7.59 -43.92 12.26
CA ILE A 14 -7.57 -42.54 12.75
C ILE A 14 -6.66 -41.74 11.83
N ALA A 15 -7.25 -40.89 10.98
CA ALA A 15 -6.50 -39.90 10.23
C ALA A 15 -5.79 -38.99 11.25
N GLY A 16 -4.45 -39.00 11.22
CA GLY A 16 -3.65 -38.34 12.24
C GLY A 16 -3.93 -36.84 12.29
N LEU A 17 -4.08 -36.30 13.50
CA LEU A 17 -4.04 -34.85 13.68
C LEU A 17 -2.64 -34.38 13.27
N ALA A 18 -2.55 -33.70 12.13
CA ALA A 18 -1.39 -32.86 11.85
C ALA A 18 -1.32 -31.80 12.95
N SER A 19 -0.28 -31.84 13.78
CA SER A 19 -0.06 -30.86 14.84
C SER A 19 0.07 -29.47 14.23
N VAL A 20 -1.01 -28.69 14.31
CA VAL A 20 -1.05 -27.27 13.94
C VAL A 20 0.11 -26.59 14.66
N ALA A 21 1.06 -26.05 13.88
CA ALA A 21 2.41 -25.69 14.31
C ALA A 21 2.41 -24.36 15.06
N ALA A 22 1.73 -24.35 16.21
CA ALA A 22 1.20 -23.20 16.90
C ALA A 22 2.13 -21.98 16.85
N CYS A 23 1.76 -21.06 15.96
CA CYS A 23 2.50 -19.90 15.49
C CYS A 23 3.02 -18.89 16.56
N GLY A 24 2.80 -19.15 17.85
CA GLY A 24 3.35 -18.38 18.96
C GLY A 24 4.75 -18.75 19.41
N ASN A 25 5.30 -19.88 18.94
CA ASN A 25 6.53 -20.48 19.51
C ASN A 25 7.84 -20.09 18.80
N GLN A 26 7.81 -19.15 17.84
CA GLN A 26 8.99 -18.71 17.07
C GLN A 26 9.89 -17.75 17.88
N ALA A 27 10.48 -18.28 18.95
CA ALA A 27 11.40 -17.57 19.84
C ALA A 27 12.86 -17.65 19.33
N GLY A 28 13.12 -17.01 18.18
CA GLY A 28 14.47 -16.79 17.65
C GLY A 28 14.89 -17.74 16.53
N ASN A 29 15.69 -17.20 15.61
CA ASN A 29 16.54 -17.89 14.63
C ASN A 29 15.91 -19.08 13.87
N SER A 30 15.03 -18.77 12.91
CA SER A 30 15.00 -19.50 11.65
C SER A 30 15.45 -18.57 10.54
N ALA A 31 16.56 -18.90 9.87
CA ALA A 31 16.92 -18.24 8.60
C ALA A 31 15.88 -18.61 7.53
N PRO A 32 15.69 -17.79 6.48
CA PRO A 32 14.93 -18.24 5.32
C PRO A 32 15.56 -19.53 4.77
N PRO A 33 14.76 -20.51 4.32
CA PRO A 33 15.32 -21.66 3.61
C PRO A 33 16.11 -21.15 2.40
N ALA A 34 17.32 -21.70 2.20
CA ALA A 34 18.22 -21.25 1.16
C ALA A 34 17.54 -21.34 -0.22
N ALA A 35 17.75 -20.33 -1.07
CA ALA A 35 17.17 -20.29 -2.40
C ALA A 35 17.66 -21.49 -3.23
N ALA A 36 16.74 -22.39 -3.57
CA ALA A 36 16.98 -23.45 -4.53
C ALA A 36 16.84 -22.87 -5.95
N ASP A 37 17.92 -23.00 -6.72
CA ASP A 37 17.97 -22.95 -8.18
C ASP A 37 17.28 -21.75 -8.87
N ALA A 38 18.02 -20.65 -8.95
CA ALA A 38 17.70 -19.53 -9.82
C ALA A 38 17.80 -19.96 -11.31
N VAL A 39 16.65 -20.27 -11.93
CA VAL A 39 16.56 -20.44 -13.38
C VAL A 39 16.70 -19.05 -14.04
N PRO A 40 17.69 -18.81 -14.90
CA PRO A 40 17.88 -17.51 -15.51
C PRO A 40 16.77 -17.22 -16.54
N VAL A 41 16.02 -16.14 -16.34
CA VAL A 41 15.11 -15.59 -17.35
C VAL A 41 15.94 -14.96 -18.46
N ALA A 42 16.25 -15.75 -19.49
CA ALA A 42 16.96 -15.28 -20.67
C ALA A 42 16.10 -14.29 -21.45
N VAL A 43 16.48 -13.02 -21.46
CA VAL A 43 15.93 -12.03 -22.40
C VAL A 43 16.51 -12.31 -23.78
N THR A 44 15.86 -13.20 -24.52
CA THR A 44 16.15 -13.42 -25.94
C THR A 44 15.53 -12.28 -26.76
N GLY A 45 16.35 -11.29 -27.13
CA GLY A 45 15.96 -10.33 -28.15
C GLY A 45 15.83 -11.04 -29.50
N SER A 46 14.64 -11.01 -30.11
CA SER A 46 14.43 -11.53 -31.46
C SER A 46 14.81 -10.47 -32.49
N GLU A 47 16.07 -10.46 -32.90
CA GLU A 47 16.50 -9.75 -34.11
C GLU A 47 15.84 -10.41 -35.33
N ALA A 48 15.19 -9.61 -36.18
CA ALA A 48 14.54 -10.09 -37.40
C ALA A 48 15.56 -10.26 -38.54
N PRO A 49 15.65 -11.42 -39.20
CA PRO A 49 16.65 -11.67 -40.23
C PRO A 49 16.36 -10.93 -41.55
N LEU A 50 17.44 -10.68 -42.31
CA LEU A 50 17.45 -9.95 -43.58
C LEU A 50 16.67 -10.66 -44.69
N ASN A 51 15.94 -9.89 -45.50
CA ASN A 51 15.24 -10.38 -46.70
C ASN A 51 16.05 -10.11 -47.98
N PRO A 52 16.43 -11.14 -48.78
CA PRO A 52 17.14 -10.96 -50.05
C PRO A 52 16.22 -10.54 -51.21
N GLN A 53 16.81 -10.00 -52.28
CA GLN A 53 16.10 -9.26 -53.33
C GLN A 53 15.60 -10.09 -54.52
N GLY A 54 14.48 -9.63 -55.10
CA GLY A 54 14.33 -9.45 -56.56
C GLY A 54 13.23 -10.25 -57.27
N PRO A 55 12.84 -9.87 -58.50
CA PRO A 55 13.14 -8.62 -59.22
C PRO A 55 11.90 -7.81 -59.65
N ASP A 56 12.11 -6.53 -59.96
CA ASP A 56 11.19 -5.64 -60.71
C ASP A 56 11.44 -5.84 -62.23
N PRO A 57 10.43 -5.79 -63.13
CA PRO A 57 9.93 -4.51 -63.66
C PRO A 57 8.42 -4.43 -64.00
N GLN A 58 7.85 -3.21 -64.05
CA GLN A 58 7.29 -2.58 -65.27
C GLN A 58 6.85 -1.11 -64.97
N GLN A 59 7.04 -0.21 -65.95
CA GLN A 59 6.74 1.23 -65.85
C GLN A 59 5.55 1.64 -66.73
N GLU A 60 4.72 2.58 -66.28
CA GLU A 60 3.98 3.63 -67.05
C GLU A 60 3.55 4.73 -66.03
N ASP A 61 3.38 6.03 -66.29
CA ASP A 61 4.16 7.04 -67.03
C ASP A 61 3.83 8.46 -66.40
N LEU A 62 4.25 9.58 -66.98
CA LEU A 62 4.25 10.98 -66.44
C LEU A 62 2.97 11.80 -66.80
N PRO A 63 2.82 13.14 -66.54
CA PRO A 63 3.57 14.15 -65.72
C PRO A 63 2.65 14.89 -64.67
N GLY A 64 3.03 15.95 -63.93
CA GLY A 64 4.33 16.62 -63.69
C GLY A 64 4.33 18.18 -63.72
N ALA A 65 3.86 18.88 -62.67
CA ALA A 65 3.99 20.35 -62.45
C ALA A 65 3.84 20.71 -60.95
N GLY A 66 4.37 21.82 -60.39
CA GLY A 66 5.22 22.89 -60.93
C GLY A 66 5.74 23.82 -59.80
N VAL A 67 7.03 24.18 -59.85
CA VAL A 67 7.86 24.83 -58.81
C VAL A 67 7.68 26.35 -58.67
N GLU A 68 8.20 26.92 -57.57
CA GLU A 68 8.98 28.20 -57.55
C GLU A 68 9.88 28.23 -56.27
N GLN A 69 11.03 28.92 -56.31
CA GLN A 69 11.96 29.13 -55.19
C GLN A 69 12.56 30.55 -55.23
N ALA A 70 12.92 31.12 -54.07
CA ALA A 70 13.87 32.23 -53.96
C ALA A 70 14.58 32.27 -52.60
N ASP A 71 15.90 32.45 -52.66
CA ASP A 71 16.91 32.60 -51.58
C ASP A 71 17.58 34.00 -51.75
N PRO A 72 18.56 34.48 -50.94
CA PRO A 72 19.02 34.05 -49.61
C PRO A 72 19.29 35.24 -48.62
N SER A 73 19.96 34.90 -47.51
CA SER A 73 20.74 35.69 -46.51
C SER A 73 21.44 37.01 -46.96
N PRO A 74 21.79 37.93 -46.02
CA PRO A 74 23.05 37.77 -45.28
C PRO A 74 23.03 38.14 -43.77
N SER A 75 24.17 37.92 -43.12
CA SER A 75 24.47 38.14 -41.68
C SER A 75 25.29 39.41 -41.41
N ASP A 76 25.15 40.00 -40.22
CA ASP A 76 26.10 40.99 -39.66
C ASP A 76 26.22 40.88 -38.11
N ALA A 77 27.22 41.52 -37.49
CA ALA A 77 27.68 41.23 -36.10
C ALA A 77 28.05 42.48 -35.24
N THR A 78 28.55 42.25 -34.00
CA THR A 78 29.01 43.27 -32.99
C THR A 78 27.84 43.93 -32.23
N SER A 79 27.85 44.39 -30.95
CA SER A 79 28.81 44.58 -29.82
C SER A 79 28.09 44.15 -28.51
N ALA A 80 28.63 43.86 -27.31
CA ALA A 80 29.89 44.11 -26.56
C ALA A 80 30.02 45.49 -25.83
N GLY A 81 30.23 45.44 -24.49
CA GLY A 81 30.30 46.55 -23.49
C GLY A 81 29.42 46.21 -22.26
N ALA A 82 29.92 46.05 -21.02
CA ALA A 82 30.51 47.02 -20.07
C ALA A 82 29.48 48.06 -19.54
N ALA A 83 29.34 48.46 -18.26
CA ALA A 83 29.83 48.15 -16.90
C ALA A 83 30.01 49.49 -16.14
N ASP A 84 29.26 49.67 -15.03
CA ASP A 84 29.23 50.78 -14.02
C ASP A 84 28.00 50.44 -13.12
N GLU A 85 27.90 50.39 -11.78
CA GLU A 85 28.75 50.52 -10.58
C GLU A 85 29.16 51.91 -10.00
N ASN A 86 28.25 52.56 -9.23
CA ASN A 86 28.63 53.52 -8.16
C ASN A 86 27.59 53.69 -7.00
N ALA A 87 28.06 54.25 -5.87
CA ALA A 87 27.48 54.78 -4.61
C ALA A 87 25.93 55.00 -4.50
N SER A 88 25.27 54.82 -3.34
CA SER A 88 25.44 55.46 -1.99
C SER A 88 25.14 56.99 -1.99
N ASP A 89 24.53 57.65 -1.00
CA ASP A 89 24.29 57.31 0.43
C ASP A 89 22.97 57.99 0.98
N PRO A 90 22.73 58.44 2.26
CA PRO A 90 21.45 58.16 2.96
C PRO A 90 20.71 59.38 3.62
N ASN A 91 19.85 59.08 4.63
CA ASN A 91 19.12 59.96 5.60
C ASN A 91 17.80 60.58 5.09
N ALA A 92 16.65 60.59 5.81
CA ALA A 92 16.30 61.03 7.19
C ALA A 92 16.17 62.57 7.29
N ASP A 93 15.23 63.20 8.01
CA ASP A 93 14.20 62.80 9.01
C ASP A 93 12.88 63.59 8.79
N ASP A 94 11.79 63.27 9.53
CA ASP A 94 11.00 64.31 10.26
C ASP A 94 10.15 63.67 11.40
N SER A 95 9.69 64.47 12.37
CA SER A 95 9.00 64.03 13.60
C SER A 95 7.74 64.84 13.93
N GLY A 96 6.70 64.17 14.45
CA GLY A 96 5.46 64.82 14.90
C GLY A 96 4.76 64.09 16.05
N ALA A 97 4.76 64.70 17.23
CA ALA A 97 3.97 64.31 18.42
C ALA A 97 2.75 65.27 18.57
N ALA A 98 1.84 65.17 19.54
CA ALA A 98 1.78 64.38 20.78
C ALA A 98 0.31 64.20 21.24
N ASP A 99 0.13 63.49 22.36
CA ASP A 99 -0.97 63.66 23.34
C ASP A 99 -2.44 63.35 22.92
N SER A 100 -3.33 62.89 23.81
CA SER A 100 -3.20 62.48 25.22
C SER A 100 -4.30 61.47 25.63
N ASP A 101 -4.27 61.11 26.93
CA ASP A 101 -5.37 60.54 27.73
C ASP A 101 -5.59 59.02 27.68
N ALA A 102 -6.16 58.52 28.78
CA ALA A 102 -6.19 57.12 29.16
C ALA A 102 -7.60 56.68 29.53
N ASP A 103 -7.85 55.37 29.47
CA ASP A 103 -8.59 54.76 30.56
C ASP A 103 -8.18 53.30 30.79
N ASN A 104 -8.30 52.85 32.04
CA ASN A 104 -8.03 51.48 32.45
C ASN A 104 -9.35 50.83 32.91
N SER A 105 -9.91 49.96 32.07
CA SER A 105 -11.04 49.10 32.44
C SER A 105 -10.90 47.75 31.76
N GLY A 106 -10.57 46.72 32.55
CA GLY A 106 -10.45 45.36 32.05
C GLY A 106 -11.82 44.73 31.79
N ALA A 107 -12.09 44.40 30.53
CA ALA A 107 -13.05 43.35 30.17
C ALA A 107 -12.24 42.12 29.76
N ALA A 108 -12.15 41.13 30.65
CA ALA A 108 -11.54 39.85 30.35
C ALA A 108 -12.52 39.00 29.53
N ASP A 109 -12.64 39.27 28.23
CA ASP A 109 -13.36 38.36 27.35
C ASP A 109 -12.60 37.02 27.34
N SER A 110 -13.27 36.02 27.90
CA SER A 110 -12.64 34.79 28.37
C SER A 110 -12.70 33.76 27.26
N ASP A 111 -11.88 33.97 26.23
CA ASP A 111 -11.68 33.06 25.09
C ASP A 111 -11.05 31.75 25.60
N THR A 112 -11.93 30.94 26.19
CA THR A 112 -11.63 29.68 26.83
C THR A 112 -11.47 28.67 25.72
N ALA A 113 -10.28 28.65 25.13
CA ALA A 113 -9.86 27.61 24.21
C ALA A 113 -10.11 26.25 24.89
N GLU A 114 -11.20 25.58 24.49
CA GLU A 114 -11.66 24.36 25.12
C GLU A 114 -10.61 23.28 24.92
N GLN A 115 -9.80 23.06 25.96
CA GLN A 115 -8.64 22.18 25.90
C GLN A 115 -9.12 20.81 25.38
N PRO A 116 -8.64 20.35 24.21
CA PRO A 116 -9.25 19.23 23.51
C PRO A 116 -9.29 18.02 24.43
N THR A 117 -10.50 17.48 24.62
CA THR A 117 -10.71 16.39 25.56
C THR A 117 -9.78 15.22 25.23
N PRO A 118 -8.99 14.72 26.20
CA PRO A 118 -7.93 13.77 25.91
C PRO A 118 -8.53 12.48 25.34
N ALA A 119 -8.09 12.12 24.13
CA ALA A 119 -8.64 11.00 23.38
C ALA A 119 -8.62 9.70 24.21
N PRO A 120 -9.70 8.89 24.18
CA PRO A 120 -9.86 7.74 25.07
C PRO A 120 -8.76 6.69 24.83
N SER A 121 -8.10 6.25 25.90
CA SER A 121 -6.99 5.32 25.81
C SER A 121 -7.39 3.95 25.23
N PRO A 122 -6.58 3.36 24.33
CA PRO A 122 -6.92 2.13 23.64
C PRO A 122 -7.09 0.96 24.61
N THR A 123 -8.25 0.31 24.54
CA THR A 123 -8.66 -0.77 25.45
C THR A 123 -8.67 -2.11 24.71
N VAL A 124 -8.33 -3.23 25.38
CA VAL A 124 -8.33 -4.56 24.73
C VAL A 124 -9.76 -4.99 24.41
N ALA A 125 -10.10 -4.99 23.12
CA ALA A 125 -11.41 -5.36 22.59
C ALA A 125 -11.60 -6.87 22.42
N LYS A 126 -10.49 -7.57 22.12
CA LYS A 126 -10.48 -9.00 21.80
C LYS A 126 -9.09 -9.59 22.06
N THR A 127 -9.01 -10.87 22.39
CA THR A 127 -7.73 -11.60 22.48
C THR A 127 -7.83 -12.90 21.68
N GLN A 128 -6.94 -13.09 20.69
CA GLN A 128 -6.83 -14.32 19.91
C GLN A 128 -5.52 -15.02 20.31
N LYS A 129 -5.62 -16.05 21.16
CA LYS A 129 -4.47 -16.72 21.81
C LYS A 129 -3.54 -15.69 22.50
N TRP A 130 -2.39 -15.38 21.90
CA TRP A 130 -1.38 -14.44 22.42
C TRP A 130 -1.42 -13.05 21.75
N VAL A 131 -2.28 -12.84 20.75
CA VAL A 131 -2.51 -11.53 20.13
C VAL A 131 -3.61 -10.79 20.89
N LYS A 132 -3.30 -9.60 21.41
CA LYS A 132 -4.28 -8.64 21.92
C LYS A 132 -4.68 -7.68 20.79
N ILE A 133 -5.98 -7.51 20.58
CA ILE A 133 -6.55 -6.59 19.61
C ILE A 133 -7.27 -5.50 20.41
N PHE A 134 -6.95 -4.25 20.12
CA PHE A 134 -7.45 -3.09 20.85
C PHE A 134 -8.63 -2.43 20.13
N SER A 135 -9.41 -1.61 20.82
CA SER A 135 -10.26 -0.58 20.21
C SER A 135 -9.51 0.75 20.25
N GLY A 136 -9.38 1.41 19.10
CA GLY A 136 -8.78 2.73 18.97
C GLY A 136 -7.27 2.71 18.64
N PRO A 137 -6.76 3.86 18.18
CA PRO A 137 -5.37 4.02 17.74
C PRO A 137 -4.37 3.89 18.90
N SER A 138 -3.10 3.71 18.56
CA SER A 138 -2.03 3.67 19.55
C SER A 138 -1.73 5.05 20.16
N GLN A 139 -1.52 5.09 21.48
CA GLN A 139 -0.96 6.26 22.18
C GLN A 139 0.59 6.34 22.08
N GLN A 140 1.19 5.57 21.18
CA GLN A 140 2.63 5.50 20.92
C GLN A 140 2.84 5.41 19.40
N ASP A 141 3.80 6.13 18.85
CA ASP A 141 4.23 5.97 17.46
C ASP A 141 4.65 4.50 17.21
N ILE A 142 3.87 3.77 16.41
CA ILE A 142 4.20 2.41 15.98
C ILE A 142 4.89 2.51 14.62
N THR A 143 6.15 2.96 14.61
CA THR A 143 6.99 2.93 13.41
C THR A 143 7.05 1.48 12.88
N PRO A 144 6.45 1.17 11.71
CA PRO A 144 6.39 -0.20 11.22
C PRO A 144 7.77 -0.70 10.75
N PRO A 145 8.01 -2.01 10.71
CA PRO A 145 9.29 -2.53 10.24
C PRO A 145 9.53 -2.13 8.77
N LYS A 146 10.73 -1.57 8.52
CA LYS A 146 11.20 -1.23 7.17
C LYS A 146 11.22 -2.46 6.26
N SER A 147 11.64 -3.61 6.78
CA SER A 147 11.46 -4.90 6.12
C SER A 147 10.02 -5.40 6.30
N ARG A 148 9.28 -5.48 5.19
CA ARG A 148 7.92 -6.03 5.13
C ARG A 148 7.86 -7.53 5.44
N THR A 149 8.93 -8.28 5.18
CA THR A 149 9.01 -9.74 5.45
C THR A 149 9.39 -10.06 6.89
N ALA A 150 9.96 -9.12 7.64
CA ALA A 150 10.47 -9.39 8.99
C ALA A 150 9.36 -9.64 10.02
N GLY A 151 8.22 -8.96 9.92
CA GLY A 151 7.11 -9.04 10.89
C GLY A 151 7.36 -8.34 12.24
N SER A 152 6.30 -7.82 12.85
CA SER A 152 6.33 -6.98 14.06
C SER A 152 5.63 -7.61 15.26
N LYS A 153 5.96 -7.21 16.49
CA LYS A 153 5.15 -7.50 17.69
C LYS A 153 3.95 -6.56 17.84
N THR A 154 3.99 -5.41 17.15
CA THR A 154 2.93 -4.40 17.18
C THR A 154 2.56 -4.06 15.73
N VAL A 155 1.28 -4.15 15.41
CA VAL A 155 0.70 -3.73 14.13
C VAL A 155 -0.33 -2.65 14.40
N GLU A 156 -0.36 -1.63 13.55
CA GLU A 156 -1.39 -0.61 13.49
C GLU A 156 -2.10 -0.73 12.13
N LEU A 157 -3.42 -0.57 12.12
CA LEU A 157 -4.27 -0.66 10.94
C LEU A 157 -5.14 0.60 10.89
N ASN A 158 -4.91 1.47 9.92
CA ASN A 158 -5.60 2.75 9.78
C ASN A 158 -6.54 2.71 8.58
N VAL A 159 -7.66 3.43 8.62
CA VAL A 159 -8.51 3.63 7.44
C VAL A 159 -8.10 4.91 6.71
N THR A 160 -8.01 4.84 5.39
CA THR A 160 -7.64 5.96 4.52
C THR A 160 -8.63 6.03 3.36
N GLU A 161 -9.09 7.23 3.04
CA GLU A 161 -9.95 7.48 1.87
C GLU A 161 -9.09 7.84 0.65
N ASP A 162 -9.48 7.33 -0.52
CA ASP A 162 -8.94 7.73 -1.82
C ASP A 162 -10.09 7.98 -2.81
N GLY A 163 -9.99 9.03 -3.62
CA GLY A 163 -11.02 9.38 -4.61
C GLY A 163 -11.11 8.38 -5.77
N GLY A 164 -10.07 7.56 -5.97
CA GLY A 164 -10.07 6.44 -6.90
C GLY A 164 -10.83 5.23 -6.37
N ILE A 165 -10.39 4.70 -5.22
CA ILE A 165 -10.77 3.35 -4.74
C ILE A 165 -11.69 3.35 -3.51
N GLY A 166 -11.92 4.51 -2.88
CA GLY A 166 -12.68 4.68 -1.64
C GLY A 166 -11.93 4.22 -0.39
N PRO A 167 -12.65 3.88 0.70
CA PRO A 167 -12.02 3.57 1.98
C PRO A 167 -11.30 2.24 1.92
N HIS A 168 -10.00 2.30 2.18
CA HIS A 168 -9.07 1.17 2.25
C HIS A 168 -8.27 1.20 3.55
N VAL A 169 -7.61 0.10 3.89
CA VAL A 169 -6.79 -0.02 5.10
C VAL A 169 -5.30 0.13 4.75
N THR A 170 -4.61 0.94 5.55
CA THR A 170 -3.15 1.15 5.53
C THR A 170 -2.53 0.69 6.86
N ASP A 171 -1.21 0.58 6.93
CA ASP A 171 -0.50 0.40 8.20
C ASP A 171 -0.17 1.73 8.92
N GLY A 172 0.49 1.66 10.08
CA GLY A 172 0.97 2.83 10.84
C GLY A 172 1.94 3.76 10.09
N ALA A 173 2.41 3.40 8.89
CA ALA A 173 3.19 4.26 8.01
C ALA A 173 2.44 4.61 6.71
N GLY A 174 1.11 4.47 6.69
CA GLY A 174 0.27 4.77 5.53
C GLY A 174 0.52 3.86 4.33
N ARG A 175 1.14 2.69 4.51
CA ARG A 175 1.40 1.74 3.42
C ARG A 175 0.15 0.90 3.17
N THR A 176 -0.33 0.89 1.93
CA THR A 176 -1.55 0.17 1.51
C THR A 176 -1.48 -1.32 1.82
N LEU A 177 -2.59 -1.85 2.35
CA LEU A 177 -2.79 -3.27 2.58
C LEU A 177 -3.77 -3.85 1.55
N TYR A 178 -3.43 -5.01 1.01
CA TYR A 178 -4.14 -5.68 -0.07
C TYR A 178 -4.68 -7.04 0.38
N ARG A 179 -5.75 -7.50 -0.28
CA ARG A 179 -6.25 -8.88 -0.22
C ARG A 179 -6.15 -9.56 -1.59
N PHE A 180 -6.00 -10.88 -1.56
CA PHE A 180 -5.91 -11.73 -2.75
C PHE A 180 -7.23 -12.46 -3.00
N ASP A 181 -7.83 -12.33 -4.18
CA ASP A 181 -9.09 -13.01 -4.53
C ASP A 181 -8.98 -14.54 -4.64
N ASN A 182 -7.75 -15.09 -4.65
CA ASN A 182 -7.52 -16.54 -4.59
C ASN A 182 -7.41 -17.08 -3.15
N ASP A 183 -7.41 -16.23 -2.11
CA ASP A 183 -7.43 -16.66 -0.71
C ASP A 183 -8.86 -17.06 -0.27
N THR A 184 -9.00 -17.61 0.94
CA THR A 184 -10.33 -17.84 1.55
C THR A 184 -10.41 -17.15 2.91
N ASN A 185 -11.60 -16.63 3.26
CA ASN A 185 -11.84 -16.04 4.59
C ASN A 185 -12.64 -16.93 5.54
N LYS A 186 -13.33 -17.96 5.03
CA LYS A 186 -14.14 -18.91 5.81
C LYS A 186 -13.92 -20.36 5.31
N PRO A 187 -12.94 -21.11 5.85
CA PRO A 187 -11.97 -20.69 6.87
C PRO A 187 -10.94 -19.68 6.33
N PRO A 188 -10.32 -18.85 7.19
CA PRO A 188 -9.17 -18.03 6.82
C PRO A 188 -8.03 -18.91 6.31
N LYS A 189 -7.52 -18.62 5.10
CA LYS A 189 -6.36 -19.30 4.51
C LYS A 189 -5.67 -18.43 3.47
N SER A 190 -4.35 -18.30 3.60
CA SER A 190 -3.48 -17.79 2.54
C SER A 190 -3.13 -18.91 1.55
N ASN A 191 -3.32 -18.64 0.26
CA ASN A 191 -2.80 -19.43 -0.85
C ASN A 191 -1.56 -18.75 -1.50
N CYS A 192 -1.26 -17.49 -1.17
CA CYS A 192 -0.04 -16.80 -1.61
C CYS A 192 1.20 -17.21 -0.78
N ASN A 193 2.07 -18.01 -1.38
CA ASN A 193 3.29 -18.58 -0.78
C ASN A 193 4.44 -18.58 -1.81
N GLY A 194 5.69 -18.81 -1.38
CA GLY A 194 6.86 -18.77 -2.27
C GLY A 194 7.02 -17.40 -2.93
N ASP A 195 7.31 -17.37 -4.24
CA ASP A 195 7.50 -16.13 -5.01
C ASP A 195 6.30 -15.16 -4.95
N CYS A 196 5.09 -15.69 -4.75
CA CYS A 196 3.92 -14.87 -4.50
C CYS A 196 4.12 -14.01 -3.23
N ALA A 197 4.63 -14.60 -2.15
CA ALA A 197 4.92 -13.88 -0.90
C ALA A 197 6.19 -13.01 -0.99
N THR A 198 7.07 -13.25 -1.98
CA THR A 198 8.19 -12.35 -2.31
C THR A 198 7.68 -11.06 -2.95
N ALA A 199 6.74 -11.14 -3.90
CA ALA A 199 6.12 -9.96 -4.54
C ALA A 199 5.03 -9.30 -3.67
N TRP A 200 4.37 -10.08 -2.81
CA TRP A 200 3.30 -9.65 -1.90
C TRP A 200 3.60 -10.05 -0.45
N PRO A 201 4.47 -9.32 0.26
CA PRO A 201 4.87 -9.68 1.61
C PRO A 201 3.67 -9.69 2.57
N PRO A 202 3.39 -10.80 3.27
CA PRO A 202 2.27 -10.89 4.21
C PRO A 202 2.46 -9.93 5.40
N LEU A 203 1.38 -9.36 5.93
CA LEU A 203 1.45 -8.55 7.15
C LEU A 203 1.65 -9.46 8.37
N LEU A 204 2.91 -9.65 8.79
CA LEU A 204 3.25 -10.60 9.84
C LEU A 204 3.22 -10.00 11.27
N ILE A 205 2.51 -10.69 12.17
CA ILE A 205 2.44 -10.41 13.62
C ILE A 205 3.23 -11.47 14.41
N LYS A 206 3.97 -11.05 15.44
CA LYS A 206 4.86 -11.89 16.28
C LYS A 206 4.41 -11.95 17.73
N SER A 207 4.75 -13.05 18.40
CA SER A 207 4.43 -13.29 19.81
C SER A 207 5.36 -12.54 20.78
N PRO A 208 4.84 -11.97 21.90
CA PRO A 208 3.44 -11.63 22.13
C PRO A 208 3.02 -10.44 21.26
N GLY A 209 1.78 -10.44 20.78
CA GLY A 209 1.33 -9.55 19.72
C GLY A 209 0.31 -8.50 20.19
N LYS A 210 0.38 -7.31 19.60
CA LYS A 210 -0.63 -6.26 19.71
C LYS A 210 -1.09 -5.84 18.31
N ILE A 211 -2.39 -5.65 18.11
CA ILE A 211 -2.97 -5.01 16.91
C ILE A 211 -3.84 -3.84 17.35
N PHE A 212 -3.55 -2.65 16.82
CA PHE A 212 -4.30 -1.41 17.04
C PHE A 212 -5.04 -1.04 15.75
N PRO A 213 -6.32 -1.43 15.60
CA PRO A 213 -7.16 -0.94 14.54
C PRO A 213 -7.79 0.41 14.90
N ASP A 214 -7.60 1.38 14.00
CA ASP A 214 -8.39 2.61 13.95
C ASP A 214 -9.25 2.60 12.67
N GLY A 215 -10.51 3.02 12.80
CA GLY A 215 -11.54 2.90 11.75
C GLY A 215 -11.95 1.46 11.32
N VAL A 216 -11.25 0.41 11.77
CA VAL A 216 -11.57 -1.01 11.50
C VAL A 216 -12.18 -1.66 12.75
N ASP A 217 -13.24 -2.46 12.61
CA ASP A 217 -13.84 -3.18 13.74
C ASP A 217 -12.87 -4.26 14.31
N PRO A 218 -12.45 -4.16 15.58
CA PRO A 218 -11.54 -5.14 16.17
C PRO A 218 -12.12 -6.55 16.32
N GLN A 219 -13.44 -6.74 16.22
CA GLN A 219 -14.05 -8.07 16.28
C GLN A 219 -13.85 -8.87 14.98
N ILE A 220 -13.80 -8.20 13.81
CA ILE A 220 -13.45 -8.85 12.53
C ILE A 220 -11.93 -8.94 12.28
N VAL A 221 -11.10 -8.19 13.00
CA VAL A 221 -9.63 -8.32 12.96
C VAL A 221 -9.18 -9.62 13.63
N GLY A 222 -8.12 -10.24 13.10
CA GLY A 222 -7.53 -11.46 13.65
C GLY A 222 -6.18 -11.79 13.02
N TYR A 223 -5.83 -13.07 13.04
CA TYR A 223 -4.71 -13.60 12.27
C TYR A 223 -4.95 -15.06 11.83
N VAL A 224 -4.18 -15.51 10.83
CA VAL A 224 -4.12 -16.89 10.34
C VAL A 224 -2.68 -17.43 10.46
N GLU A 225 -2.55 -18.73 10.67
CA GLU A 225 -1.28 -19.45 10.61
C GLU A 225 -1.03 -19.88 9.16
N ARG A 226 0.09 -19.42 8.57
CA ARG A 226 0.47 -19.71 7.18
C ARG A 226 1.11 -21.09 7.05
N ALA A 227 1.17 -21.61 5.83
CA ALA A 227 1.86 -22.87 5.52
C ALA A 227 3.37 -22.82 5.80
N ASP A 228 3.96 -21.62 5.79
CA ASP A 228 5.35 -21.35 6.18
C ASP A 228 5.55 -21.12 7.70
N GLY A 229 4.51 -21.32 8.51
CA GLY A 229 4.56 -21.21 9.98
C GLY A 229 4.48 -19.78 10.55
N HIS A 230 4.40 -18.74 9.70
CA HIS A 230 4.25 -17.36 10.17
C HIS A 230 2.79 -16.96 10.41
N CYS A 231 2.58 -15.92 11.23
CA CYS A 231 1.26 -15.41 11.58
C CYS A 231 0.93 -14.18 10.75
N GLN A 232 -0.05 -14.29 9.86
CA GLN A 232 -0.48 -13.19 9.01
C GLN A 232 -1.78 -12.58 9.55
N VAL A 233 -1.81 -11.26 9.67
CA VAL A 233 -3.00 -10.50 10.09
C VAL A 233 -4.14 -10.71 9.10
N THR A 234 -5.37 -10.78 9.61
CA THR A 234 -6.60 -10.91 8.82
C THR A 234 -7.63 -9.84 9.17
N ILE A 235 -8.43 -9.43 8.20
CA ILE A 235 -9.61 -8.56 8.39
C ILE A 235 -10.82 -9.28 7.78
N ASN A 236 -11.86 -9.52 8.59
CA ASN A 236 -13.02 -10.36 8.24
C ASN A 236 -12.63 -11.74 7.66
N GLY A 237 -11.53 -12.30 8.20
CA GLY A 237 -10.91 -13.55 7.79
C GLY A 237 -10.00 -13.50 6.55
N TRP A 238 -9.99 -12.41 5.77
CA TRP A 238 -9.10 -12.27 4.62
C TRP A 238 -7.66 -11.99 5.05
N PRO A 239 -6.65 -12.76 4.60
CA PRO A 239 -5.24 -12.45 4.84
C PRO A 239 -4.83 -11.16 4.14
N VAL A 240 -4.06 -10.30 4.83
CA VAL A 240 -3.65 -8.99 4.30
C VAL A 240 -2.15 -8.93 4.00
N TYR A 241 -1.79 -8.26 2.92
CA TYR A 241 -0.45 -8.22 2.34
C TYR A 241 -0.03 -6.79 2.01
N TYR A 242 1.27 -6.53 2.01
CA TYR A 242 1.84 -5.40 1.29
C TYR A 242 2.10 -5.78 -0.18
N PHE A 243 2.36 -4.79 -1.03
CA PHE A 243 3.00 -4.98 -2.33
C PHE A 243 4.47 -4.52 -2.27
N VAL A 244 5.37 -5.11 -3.07
CA VAL A 244 6.79 -4.68 -3.07
C VAL A 244 7.03 -3.35 -3.80
N ALA A 245 6.30 -3.07 -4.88
CA ALA A 245 6.57 -1.90 -5.73
C ALA A 245 6.00 -0.58 -5.16
N ASP A 246 5.11 -0.66 -4.16
CA ASP A 246 4.73 0.50 -3.36
C ASP A 246 5.96 0.95 -2.54
N ALA A 247 6.46 2.15 -2.80
CA ALA A 247 7.66 2.71 -2.19
C ALA A 247 7.34 3.76 -1.11
N LYS A 248 6.17 4.37 -1.17
CA LYS A 248 5.73 5.50 -0.34
C LYS A 248 4.40 5.20 0.38
N PRO A 249 4.04 5.97 1.42
CA PRO A 249 2.68 6.01 1.94
C PRO A 249 1.68 6.43 0.84
N GLY A 250 0.49 5.82 0.81
CA GLY A 250 -0.55 6.10 -0.19
C GLY A 250 -0.30 5.56 -1.60
N ASP A 251 0.80 4.84 -1.84
CA ASP A 251 1.01 4.15 -3.13
C ASP A 251 -0.03 3.03 -3.33
N LEU A 252 -0.65 2.98 -4.53
CA LEU A 252 -1.71 2.04 -4.89
C LEU A 252 -1.33 1.12 -6.08
N ASN A 253 -0.03 0.87 -6.31
CA ASN A 253 0.44 0.15 -7.51
C ASN A 253 0.00 -1.32 -7.53
N GLY A 254 -0.45 -1.87 -6.40
CA GLY A 254 -1.03 -3.20 -6.30
C GLY A 254 -2.50 -3.30 -6.73
N GLN A 255 -3.19 -2.17 -6.96
CA GLN A 255 -4.63 -2.17 -7.23
C GLN A 255 -4.97 -2.80 -8.58
N GLY A 256 -5.91 -3.75 -8.56
CA GLY A 256 -6.40 -4.45 -9.74
C GLY A 256 -5.40 -5.42 -10.38
N LEU A 257 -4.20 -5.61 -9.82
CA LEU A 257 -3.14 -6.39 -10.46
C LEU A 257 -3.58 -7.83 -10.72
N ASN A 258 -3.37 -8.30 -11.96
CA ASN A 258 -3.84 -9.59 -12.48
C ASN A 258 -5.35 -9.87 -12.27
N GLY A 259 -6.16 -8.83 -12.06
CA GLY A 259 -7.59 -8.94 -11.71
C GLY A 259 -7.85 -9.64 -10.36
N LYS A 260 -6.83 -9.75 -9.50
CA LYS A 260 -6.85 -10.58 -8.28
C LYS A 260 -6.38 -9.88 -7.01
N TRP A 261 -5.60 -8.81 -7.15
CA TRP A 261 -5.11 -8.01 -6.05
C TRP A 261 -5.90 -6.71 -5.95
N PHE A 262 -6.36 -6.40 -4.75
CA PHE A 262 -7.17 -5.22 -4.47
C PHE A 262 -6.83 -4.72 -3.07
N ALA A 263 -6.79 -3.40 -2.87
CA ALA A 263 -6.69 -2.83 -1.53
C ALA A 263 -7.88 -3.31 -0.68
N ILE A 264 -7.61 -3.64 0.59
CA ILE A 264 -8.61 -4.18 1.48
C ILE A 264 -9.44 -3.05 2.10
N LYS A 265 -10.76 -3.20 2.08
CA LYS A 265 -11.70 -2.30 2.75
C LYS A 265 -11.73 -2.56 4.28
N PRO A 266 -12.22 -1.61 5.10
CA PRO A 266 -12.38 -1.83 6.54
C PRO A 266 -13.28 -3.03 6.91
N ASP A 267 -14.23 -3.38 6.05
CA ASP A 267 -15.11 -4.55 6.17
C ASP A 267 -14.46 -5.88 5.72
N GLY A 268 -13.20 -5.84 5.26
CA GLY A 268 -12.47 -6.97 4.67
C GLY A 268 -12.80 -7.26 3.19
N GLY A 269 -13.68 -6.49 2.56
CA GLY A 269 -13.97 -6.56 1.13
C GLY A 269 -12.83 -6.00 0.26
N LYS A 270 -13.01 -6.04 -1.07
CA LYS A 270 -12.15 -5.30 -2.01
C LYS A 270 -12.73 -3.95 -2.36
N THR A 271 -11.85 -2.99 -2.60
CA THR A 271 -12.19 -1.70 -3.23
C THR A 271 -12.53 -1.86 -4.72
N SER A 272 -13.05 -0.80 -5.33
CA SER A 272 -13.41 -0.75 -6.75
C SER A 272 -12.19 -0.55 -7.67
N ASN A 273 -12.31 -1.03 -8.91
CA ASN A 273 -11.25 -0.97 -9.92
C ASN A 273 -11.29 0.27 -10.83
N THR A 274 -12.12 1.26 -10.49
CA THR A 274 -12.38 2.44 -11.32
C THR A 274 -12.53 3.65 -10.40
N PRO A 275 -11.95 4.82 -10.73
CA PRO A 275 -12.24 6.05 -9.99
C PRO A 275 -13.74 6.32 -9.94
N ALA A 276 -14.21 6.71 -8.76
CA ALA A 276 -15.63 6.97 -8.52
C ALA A 276 -16.08 8.23 -9.27
N LYS A 277 -16.44 8.07 -10.55
CA LYS A 277 -17.25 9.09 -11.24
C LYS A 277 -18.49 9.32 -10.38
N PRO A 278 -18.73 10.54 -9.87
CA PRO A 278 -19.86 10.78 -8.99
C PRO A 278 -21.16 10.47 -9.74
N SER A 279 -21.97 9.59 -9.17
CA SER A 279 -23.32 9.30 -9.67
C SER A 279 -24.16 10.57 -9.56
N SER A 280 -24.30 11.29 -10.67
CA SER A 280 -25.18 12.45 -10.76
C SER A 280 -26.62 12.00 -10.54
N THR A 281 -27.16 12.30 -9.36
CA THR A 281 -28.59 12.11 -9.06
C THR A 281 -29.42 12.93 -10.03
N THR A 282 -30.10 12.26 -10.96
CA THR A 282 -31.12 12.90 -11.79
C THR A 282 -32.35 13.19 -10.94
N THR A 283 -32.49 14.44 -10.51
CA THR A 283 -33.77 14.96 -10.01
C THR A 283 -34.75 15.07 -11.17
N ASN A 284 -35.93 14.46 -11.02
CA ASN A 284 -37.14 14.77 -11.78
C ASN A 284 -38.07 15.62 -10.89
#